data_AF-A0A1G5G1J0-F1
#
_entry.id   AF-A0A1G5G1J0-F1
#
_cell.length_a   1.000
_cell.length_b   1.000
_cell.length_c   1.000
_cell.angle_alpha   90.00
_cell.angle_beta   90.00
_cell.angle_gamma   90.00
#
_symmetry.space_group_name_H-M   'P 1'
#
loop_
_entity.id
_entity.type
_entity.pdbx_description
1 polymer ?
#
loop_
_entity_poly.entity_id
_entity_poly.type
_entity_poly.pdbx_seq_one_letter_code
_entity_poly.pdbx_strand_id
1 'polypeptide(L)'
;MDTQYENPNPDGDGNPNTGATQDTDTDTVPDYLDSDDDGDGINTVFENPNPDGDGDPNTGATQDTDGTEGPDYLDTDDDGDGLDTMDENADPNGDNDPADALDSDLDGTPDYLDVDDVDGDGVPDSADLDDDNEVYWTA
;
A
#
# COMPACT_ATOMS: atom_id res chain seq x y z
N MET A 1 9.40 8.66 -4.27
CA MET A 1 9.56 10.06 -4.77
C MET A 1 10.23 10.87 -3.67
N ASP A 2 10.67 12.12 -3.85
CA ASP A 2 11.08 12.93 -2.68
C ASP A 2 9.80 13.44 -2.01
N THR A 3 9.33 12.74 -0.99
CA THR A 3 8.17 13.10 -0.18
C THR A 3 8.55 14.12 0.89
N GLN A 4 9.48 15.06 0.61
CA GLN A 4 9.96 16.18 1.46
C GLN A 4 8.94 16.96 2.34
N TYR A 5 7.64 16.72 2.21
CA TYR A 5 6.56 17.25 3.04
C TYR A 5 5.99 16.24 4.06
N GLU A 6 6.26 14.94 3.94
CA GLU A 6 6.31 14.04 5.08
C GLU A 6 7.26 14.61 6.12
N ASN A 7 6.93 14.41 7.39
CA ASN A 7 7.50 15.14 8.51
C ASN A 7 9.01 14.86 8.63
N PRO A 8 9.88 15.66 7.99
CA PRO A 8 11.28 15.27 7.79
C PRO A 8 12.10 15.63 9.02
N ASN A 9 11.49 16.27 10.03
CA ASN A 9 12.15 16.80 11.21
C ASN A 9 11.13 16.91 12.35
N PRO A 10 10.66 15.77 12.89
CA PRO A 10 9.60 15.75 13.89
C PRO A 10 10.00 16.39 15.22
N ASP A 11 11.30 16.47 15.52
CA ASP A 11 11.81 17.06 16.75
C ASP A 11 12.13 18.56 16.65
N GLY A 12 12.12 19.11 15.43
CA GLY A 12 12.30 20.53 15.14
C GLY A 12 13.72 21.05 15.38
N ASP A 13 14.73 20.18 15.44
CA ASP A 13 16.11 20.58 15.77
C ASP A 13 16.90 21.18 14.58
N GLY A 14 16.33 21.06 13.38
CA GLY A 14 16.86 21.62 12.15
C GLY A 14 17.82 20.69 11.41
N ASN A 15 17.96 19.45 11.86
CA ASN A 15 18.59 18.35 11.16
C ASN A 15 17.53 17.27 10.90
N PRO A 16 17.17 17.03 9.63
CA PRO A 16 16.11 16.06 9.32
C PRO A 16 16.46 14.62 9.66
N ASN A 17 17.75 14.31 9.84
CA ASN A 17 18.22 12.97 10.19
C ASN A 17 18.29 12.72 11.72
N THR A 18 17.61 13.55 12.52
CA THR A 18 17.52 13.42 13.98
C THR A 18 16.08 13.55 14.45
N GLY A 19 15.79 12.92 15.59
CA GLY A 19 14.41 12.71 16.05
C GLY A 19 13.93 11.31 15.70
N ALA A 20 12.77 10.93 16.24
CA ALA A 20 12.07 9.73 15.80
C ALA A 20 11.28 10.11 14.55
N THR A 21 11.96 10.11 13.40
CA THR A 21 11.35 10.24 12.07
C THR A 21 10.35 9.11 11.85
N GLN A 22 9.35 9.36 11.01
CA GLN A 22 8.48 8.29 10.50
C GLN A 22 9.36 7.29 9.74
N ASP A 23 9.01 6.01 9.87
CA ASP A 23 9.75 4.81 9.44
C ASP A 23 8.68 3.70 9.50
N THR A 24 7.85 3.66 8.46
CA THR A 24 6.59 2.90 8.43
C THR A 24 6.87 1.40 8.29
N ASP A 25 7.79 1.02 7.40
CA ASP A 25 8.27 -0.36 7.21
C ASP A 25 9.29 -0.84 8.28
N THR A 26 9.83 0.09 9.08
CA THR A 26 10.82 -0.15 10.13
C THR A 26 12.20 -0.63 9.65
N ASP A 27 12.58 -0.35 8.41
CA ASP A 27 13.86 -0.77 7.81
C ASP A 27 15.05 0.12 8.20
N THR A 28 14.80 1.21 8.95
CA THR A 28 15.72 2.25 9.41
C THR A 28 16.01 3.41 8.45
N VAL A 29 15.40 3.40 7.27
CA VAL A 29 15.32 4.53 6.35
C VAL A 29 14.03 5.29 6.69
N PRO A 30 14.11 6.60 6.96
CA PRO A 30 12.89 7.38 7.15
C PRO A 30 12.08 7.47 5.85
N ASP A 31 10.74 7.39 5.93
CA ASP A 31 9.80 7.48 4.79
C ASP A 31 10.19 8.58 3.78
N TYR A 32 10.51 9.79 4.27
CA TYR A 32 10.90 10.91 3.38
C TYR A 32 12.19 10.68 2.53
N LEU A 33 12.94 9.61 2.79
CA LEU A 33 14.10 9.13 2.06
C LEU A 33 13.90 7.72 1.47
N ASP A 34 12.81 7.05 1.80
CA ASP A 34 12.47 5.75 1.24
C ASP A 34 11.81 5.91 -0.14
N SER A 35 11.92 4.86 -0.94
CA SER A 35 11.21 4.71 -2.18
C SER A 35 9.92 3.92 -2.03
N ASP A 36 9.79 3.16 -0.95
CA ASP A 36 8.76 2.17 -0.62
C ASP A 36 8.57 2.27 0.91
N ASP A 37 7.65 3.14 1.35
CA ASP A 37 7.61 3.64 2.74
C ASP A 37 7.06 2.60 3.72
N ASP A 38 6.15 1.73 3.29
CA ASP A 38 5.57 0.62 4.07
C ASP A 38 6.20 -0.75 3.78
N GLY A 39 7.02 -0.85 2.73
CA GLY A 39 7.82 -2.03 2.42
C GLY A 39 7.01 -3.16 1.81
N ASP A 40 5.88 -2.87 1.19
CA ASP A 40 4.97 -3.84 0.58
C ASP A 40 5.43 -4.30 -0.81
N GLY A 41 6.46 -3.65 -1.37
CA GLY A 41 7.07 -3.99 -2.64
C GLY A 41 6.60 -3.12 -3.81
N ILE A 42 5.70 -2.17 -3.61
CA ILE A 42 5.36 -1.13 -4.57
C ILE A 42 6.08 0.16 -4.17
N ASN A 43 6.74 0.82 -5.12
CA ASN A 43 7.35 2.11 -4.77
C ASN A 43 6.24 3.14 -4.55
N THR A 44 6.29 3.89 -3.45
CA THR A 44 5.46 5.05 -3.06
C THR A 44 5.04 5.97 -4.20
N VAL A 45 5.82 6.09 -5.29
CA VAL A 45 5.42 6.90 -6.46
C VAL A 45 4.22 6.32 -7.22
N PHE A 46 3.96 5.02 -7.09
CA PHE A 46 2.93 4.30 -7.81
C PHE A 46 1.61 4.21 -7.05
N GLU A 47 1.61 4.31 -5.71
CA GLU A 47 0.39 4.43 -4.90
C GLU A 47 -0.15 5.86 -4.78
N ASN A 48 0.15 6.71 -5.77
CA ASN A 48 -0.45 8.03 -5.94
C ASN A 48 -0.48 8.91 -4.64
N PRO A 49 0.69 9.17 -4.04
CA PRO A 49 0.84 9.89 -2.75
C PRO A 49 0.59 11.39 -2.90
N ASN A 50 0.50 11.91 -4.14
CA ASN A 50 0.21 13.31 -4.39
C ASN A 50 -0.59 13.51 -5.70
N PRO A 51 -1.91 13.28 -5.64
CA PRO A 51 -2.76 13.35 -6.83
C PRO A 51 -2.99 14.77 -7.35
N ASP A 52 -2.83 15.81 -6.52
CA ASP A 52 -3.03 17.19 -6.95
C ASP A 52 -1.75 17.87 -7.49
N GLY A 53 -0.60 17.21 -7.31
CA GLY A 53 0.69 17.57 -7.86
C GLY A 53 1.30 18.83 -7.25
N ASP A 54 0.86 19.25 -6.06
CA ASP A 54 1.36 20.46 -5.41
C ASP A 54 2.67 20.26 -4.62
N GLY A 55 3.08 19.00 -4.48
CA GLY A 55 4.25 18.54 -3.75
C GLY A 55 3.94 18.03 -2.35
N ASP A 56 2.86 18.46 -1.69
CA ASP A 56 2.49 18.08 -0.32
C ASP A 56 1.52 16.88 -0.28
N PRO A 57 1.96 15.68 0.18
CA PRO A 57 1.12 14.48 0.27
C PRO A 57 0.07 14.58 1.38
N ASN A 58 0.15 15.58 2.27
CA ASN A 58 -0.92 15.88 3.24
C ASN A 58 -2.05 16.71 2.63
N THR A 59 -1.96 17.00 1.33
CA THR A 59 -2.97 17.71 0.56
C THR A 59 -3.39 16.87 -0.64
N GLY A 60 -4.43 17.30 -1.36
CA GLY A 60 -5.17 16.40 -2.22
C GLY A 60 -5.95 15.33 -1.44
N ALA A 61 -6.60 14.43 -2.15
CA ALA A 61 -7.13 13.19 -1.59
C ALA A 61 -6.21 12.09 -2.12
N THR A 62 -5.16 11.77 -1.35
CA THR A 62 -4.26 10.64 -1.62
C THR A 62 -5.06 9.36 -1.82
N GLN A 63 -4.47 8.40 -2.52
CA GLN A 63 -5.06 7.06 -2.58
C GLN A 63 -5.13 6.48 -1.16
N ASP A 64 -6.22 5.78 -0.90
CA ASP A 64 -6.68 5.22 0.38
C ASP A 64 -7.80 4.26 -0.05
N THR A 65 -7.42 3.05 -0.45
CA THR A 65 -8.25 2.12 -1.22
C THR A 65 -9.29 1.45 -0.33
N ASP A 66 -8.90 1.00 0.86
CA ASP A 66 -9.78 0.43 1.88
C ASP A 66 -10.58 1.51 2.67
N GLY A 67 -10.12 2.76 2.65
CA GLY A 67 -10.69 3.86 3.43
C GLY A 67 -10.35 3.78 4.92
N THR A 68 -9.41 2.92 5.31
CA THR A 68 -9.06 2.63 6.70
C THR A 68 -7.61 2.93 7.09
N GLU A 69 -6.60 2.09 6.97
CA GLU A 69 -5.40 2.20 7.83
C GLU A 69 -4.40 3.31 7.46
N GLY A 70 -4.62 3.99 6.34
CA GLY A 70 -3.89 5.19 5.94
C GLY A 70 -4.08 5.45 4.46
N PRO A 71 -3.27 6.32 3.85
CA PRO A 71 -3.03 6.24 2.42
C PRO A 71 -2.26 4.96 2.06
N ASP A 72 -2.55 4.40 0.89
CA ASP A 72 -1.91 3.19 0.33
C ASP A 72 -0.38 3.17 0.54
N TYR A 73 0.35 4.23 0.17
CA TYR A 73 1.81 4.31 0.37
C TYR A 73 2.35 4.27 1.82
N LEU A 74 1.49 4.11 2.82
CA LEU A 74 1.86 3.94 4.23
C LEU A 74 1.15 2.71 4.84
N ASP A 75 0.59 1.84 4.01
CA ASP A 75 -0.29 0.75 4.36
C ASP A 75 0.15 -0.53 3.64
N THR A 76 0.43 -1.60 4.39
CA THR A 76 0.95 -2.83 3.79
C THR A 76 -0.14 -3.72 3.17
N ASP A 77 -1.41 -3.37 3.40
CA ASP A 77 -2.62 -4.07 2.98
C ASP A 77 -3.57 -3.03 2.38
N ASP A 78 -3.28 -2.63 1.13
CA ASP A 78 -3.86 -1.46 0.46
C ASP A 78 -5.39 -1.48 0.42
N ASP A 79 -5.98 -2.64 0.20
CA ASP A 79 -7.42 -2.82 0.05
C ASP A 79 -8.13 -3.39 1.28
N GLY A 80 -7.35 -3.75 2.31
CA GLY A 80 -7.82 -4.12 3.64
C GLY A 80 -8.53 -5.47 3.67
N ASP A 81 -8.20 -6.36 2.73
CA ASP A 81 -8.77 -7.70 2.62
C ASP A 81 -8.14 -8.69 3.63
N GLY A 82 -6.98 -8.33 4.18
CA GLY A 82 -6.23 -9.10 5.18
C GLY A 82 -5.05 -9.92 4.63
N LEU A 83 -4.74 -9.79 3.34
CA LEU A 83 -3.50 -10.21 2.69
C LEU A 83 -2.64 -8.98 2.43
N ASP A 84 -1.36 -9.03 2.82
CA ASP A 84 -0.45 -7.92 2.54
C ASP A 84 -0.27 -7.79 1.00
N THR A 85 -0.23 -6.56 0.47
CA THR A 85 -0.02 -6.23 -0.96
C THR A 85 1.12 -7.05 -1.60
N MET A 86 2.18 -7.30 -0.83
CA MET A 86 3.35 -8.08 -1.27
C MET A 86 3.03 -9.54 -1.64
N ASP A 87 1.99 -10.10 -1.02
CA ASP A 87 1.58 -11.50 -1.15
C ASP A 87 0.50 -11.68 -2.25
N GLU A 88 -0.01 -10.59 -2.81
CA GLU A 88 -1.04 -10.55 -3.85
C GLU A 88 -0.49 -10.40 -5.27
N ASN A 89 0.84 -10.53 -5.41
CA ASN A 89 1.52 -10.50 -6.72
C ASN A 89 1.33 -9.16 -7.45
N ALA A 90 1.39 -8.05 -6.69
CA ALA A 90 1.36 -6.67 -7.16
C ALA A 90 2.54 -6.30 -8.07
N ASP A 91 3.71 -6.93 -7.87
CA ASP A 91 4.88 -6.81 -8.76
C ASP A 91 5.50 -8.19 -9.10
N PRO A 92 4.98 -8.88 -10.12
CA PRO A 92 5.47 -10.22 -10.49
C PRO A 92 6.90 -10.24 -11.01
N ASN A 93 7.44 -9.09 -11.44
CA ASN A 93 8.73 -9.00 -12.10
C ASN A 93 9.85 -8.51 -11.15
N GLY A 94 9.49 -7.91 -10.02
CA GLY A 94 10.38 -7.47 -8.96
C GLY A 94 11.11 -6.16 -9.28
N ASP A 95 10.48 -5.24 -10.03
CA ASP A 95 11.02 -3.91 -10.33
C ASP A 95 10.34 -2.74 -9.58
N ASN A 96 9.49 -3.08 -8.60
CA ASN A 96 8.72 -2.19 -7.75
C ASN A 96 7.79 -1.25 -8.54
N ASP A 97 7.37 -1.65 -9.75
CA ASP A 97 6.40 -0.97 -10.61
C ASP A 97 5.21 -1.92 -10.86
N PRO A 98 3.98 -1.58 -10.40
CA PRO A 98 2.83 -2.47 -10.50
C PRO A 98 2.24 -2.56 -11.92
N ALA A 99 2.96 -2.11 -12.95
CA ALA A 99 2.49 -2.13 -14.33
C ALA A 99 2.17 -3.53 -14.88
N ASP A 100 2.66 -4.59 -14.23
CA ASP A 100 2.32 -5.98 -14.53
C ASP A 100 1.67 -6.74 -13.37
N ALA A 101 1.10 -6.02 -12.41
CA ALA A 101 0.28 -6.58 -11.33
C ALA A 101 -0.75 -7.58 -11.85
N LEU A 102 -1.03 -8.60 -11.02
CA LEU A 102 -2.08 -9.56 -11.30
C LEU A 102 -3.46 -8.89 -11.23
N ASP A 103 -4.32 -9.32 -12.14
CA ASP A 103 -5.75 -8.98 -12.20
C ASP A 103 -6.42 -10.32 -12.53
N SER A 104 -6.80 -11.04 -11.48
CA SER A 104 -7.20 -12.44 -11.53
C SER A 104 -8.56 -12.62 -12.21
N ASP A 105 -9.46 -11.65 -12.04
CA ASP A 105 -10.83 -11.69 -12.55
C ASP A 105 -11.03 -10.94 -13.89
N LEU A 106 -10.03 -10.14 -14.29
CA LEU A 106 -9.96 -9.35 -15.51
C LEU A 106 -10.97 -8.19 -15.59
N ASP A 107 -11.33 -7.59 -14.45
CA ASP A 107 -12.22 -6.44 -14.39
C ASP A 107 -11.49 -5.09 -14.63
N GLY A 108 -10.17 -5.09 -14.49
CA GLY A 108 -9.28 -3.95 -14.69
C GLY A 108 -8.78 -3.29 -13.40
N THR A 109 -9.13 -3.82 -12.23
CA THR A 109 -8.55 -3.52 -10.92
C THR A 109 -7.54 -4.62 -10.60
N PRO A 110 -6.27 -4.29 -10.29
CA PRO A 110 -5.33 -5.28 -9.81
C PRO A 110 -5.76 -5.87 -8.46
N ASP A 111 -5.35 -7.12 -8.20
CA ASP A 111 -5.75 -7.86 -6.99
C ASP A 111 -5.47 -7.05 -5.71
N TYR A 112 -4.25 -6.46 -5.57
CA TYR A 112 -3.87 -5.61 -4.41
C TYR A 112 -4.65 -4.30 -4.22
N LEU A 113 -5.61 -3.98 -5.09
CA LEU A 113 -6.50 -2.82 -4.98
C LEU A 113 -7.98 -3.25 -5.04
N ASP A 114 -8.27 -4.54 -4.97
CA ASP A 114 -9.59 -5.13 -5.20
C ASP A 114 -10.19 -5.74 -3.92
N VAL A 115 -10.75 -4.83 -3.11
CA VAL A 115 -11.48 -5.09 -1.85
C VAL A 115 -12.53 -6.23 -1.93
N ASP A 116 -12.98 -6.62 -3.13
CA ASP A 116 -14.02 -7.62 -3.35
C ASP A 116 -13.45 -9.05 -3.64
N ASP A 117 -12.17 -9.43 -3.40
CA ASP A 117 -11.63 -10.82 -3.56
C ASP A 117 -10.70 -11.29 -2.39
N VAL A 118 -11.26 -11.42 -1.18
CA VAL A 118 -10.52 -11.56 0.11
C VAL A 118 -9.58 -12.78 0.23
N ASP A 119 -9.74 -13.82 -0.60
CA ASP A 119 -8.84 -14.98 -0.59
C ASP A 119 -7.94 -15.10 -1.83
N GLY A 120 -8.01 -14.11 -2.73
CA GLY A 120 -7.19 -13.99 -3.93
C GLY A 120 -7.28 -15.20 -4.86
N ASP A 121 -8.39 -15.94 -4.86
CA ASP A 121 -8.57 -17.13 -5.69
C ASP A 121 -9.09 -16.83 -7.11
N GLY A 122 -9.40 -15.56 -7.38
CA GLY A 122 -9.91 -15.05 -8.65
C GLY A 122 -11.42 -15.17 -8.77
N VAL A 123 -12.13 -15.20 -7.65
CA VAL A 123 -13.59 -15.17 -7.56
C VAL A 123 -13.98 -14.07 -6.59
N PRO A 124 -14.60 -12.97 -7.08
CA PRO A 124 -15.01 -11.91 -6.20
C PRO A 124 -15.94 -12.42 -5.09
N ASP A 125 -15.80 -11.96 -3.85
CA ASP A 125 -16.63 -12.19 -2.65
C ASP A 125 -18.12 -12.21 -2.97
N SER A 126 -18.56 -11.32 -3.86
CA SER A 126 -19.96 -11.24 -4.28
C SER A 126 -20.48 -12.49 -5.01
N ALA A 127 -19.55 -13.31 -5.50
CA ALA A 127 -19.72 -14.55 -6.25
C ALA A 127 -19.01 -15.76 -5.59
N ASP A 128 -18.17 -15.54 -4.58
CA ASP A 128 -17.58 -16.58 -3.75
C ASP A 128 -18.57 -17.09 -2.68
N LEU A 129 -18.40 -18.33 -2.25
CA LEU A 129 -19.15 -18.95 -1.15
C LEU A 129 -18.28 -19.20 0.09
N ASP A 130 -16.98 -19.01 -0.05
CA ASP A 130 -15.88 -19.25 0.88
C ASP A 130 -14.87 -18.09 0.74
N ASP A 131 -15.40 -16.86 0.83
CA ASP A 131 -14.75 -15.56 0.59
C ASP A 131 -13.41 -15.39 1.35
N ASP A 132 -13.14 -16.17 2.40
CA ASP A 132 -11.89 -16.13 3.20
C ASP A 132 -11.12 -17.47 3.26
N ASN A 133 -11.54 -18.45 2.43
CA ASN A 133 -11.10 -19.85 2.48
C ASN A 133 -11.08 -20.48 3.89
N GLU A 134 -11.93 -20.00 4.82
CA GLU A 134 -11.91 -20.50 6.19
C GLU A 134 -12.46 -21.93 6.26
N VAL A 135 -11.56 -22.87 6.55
CA VAL A 135 -11.94 -24.26 6.78
C VAL A 135 -12.72 -24.37 8.10
N TYR A 136 -14.06 -24.30 8.03
CA TYR A 136 -14.95 -24.55 9.17
C TYR A 136 -14.83 -25.99 9.68
N TRP A 137 -13.88 -26.23 10.58
CA TRP A 137 -13.83 -27.44 11.41
C TRP A 137 -14.92 -27.36 12.48
N THR A 138 -16.16 -27.61 12.08
CA THR A 138 -17.22 -27.85 13.07
C THR A 138 -17.00 -29.22 13.73
N ALA A 139 -16.73 -29.19 15.03
CA ALA A 139 -16.71 -30.36 15.91
C ALA A 139 -18.04 -30.51 16.69
#